data_AF-A0A956RX67-F1
#
_entry.id   AF-A0A956RX67-F1
#
_cell.length_a   1.000
_cell.length_b   1.000
_cell.length_c   1.000
_cell.angle_alpha   90.00
_cell.angle_beta   90.00
_cell.angle_gamma   90.00
#
_symmetry.space_group_name_H-M   'P 1'
#
loop_
_entity.id
_entity.type
_entity.pdbx_description
1 polymer ?
#
loop_
_entity_poly.entity_id
_entity_poly.type
_entity_poly.pdbx_seq_one_letter_code
_entity_poly.pdbx_strand_id
1 'polypeptide(L)'
;NALKKTAIAILGQAAKKYDKALENEQELLARIADMMMAIFAAESAILRTAKLHAAGKDSELFQALAQAYAAGAVEKCTASAREALSLFVQGEALHKQLAALAKIQSQPVNSIALRRTVADAVLKVTGYPVV
;
A
#
# COMPACT_ATOMS: atom_id res chain seq x y z
N ASN A 1 -7.51 -2.91 4.16
CA ASN A 1 -8.00 -2.54 5.52
C ASN A 1 -6.91 -2.14 6.51
N ALA A 2 -5.89 -2.95 6.80
CA ALA A 2 -4.85 -2.58 7.78
C ALA A 2 -4.13 -1.27 7.42
N LEU A 3 -3.67 -1.14 6.17
CA LEU A 3 -2.96 0.06 5.68
C LEU A 3 -3.79 1.35 5.83
N LYS A 4 -5.09 1.30 5.49
CA LYS A 4 -6.00 2.45 5.69
C LYS A 4 -6.08 2.88 7.15
N LYS A 5 -6.27 1.91 8.05
CA LYS A 5 -6.33 2.19 9.49
C LYS A 5 -5.03 2.84 9.97
N THR A 6 -3.88 2.36 9.49
CA THR A 6 -2.58 2.95 9.79
C THR A 6 -2.46 4.39 9.29
N ALA A 7 -2.79 4.66 8.01
CA ALA A 7 -2.73 6.01 7.45
C ALA A 7 -3.61 6.99 8.23
N ILE A 8 -4.86 6.60 8.53
CA ILE A 8 -5.80 7.41 9.31
C ILE A 8 -5.30 7.63 10.74
N ALA A 9 -4.72 6.61 11.38
CA ALA A 9 -4.19 6.72 12.73
C ALA A 9 -2.98 7.66 12.80
N ILE A 10 -2.08 7.62 11.81
CA ILE A 10 -0.94 8.54 11.74
C ILE A 10 -1.43 9.97 11.53
N LEU A 11 -2.33 10.19 10.56
CA LEU A 11 -2.91 11.50 10.31
C LEU A 11 -3.64 12.06 11.54
N GLY A 12 -4.42 11.24 12.23
CA GLY A 12 -5.12 11.65 13.45
C GLY A 12 -4.18 12.01 14.60
N GLN A 13 -3.04 11.32 14.74
CA GLN A 13 -2.02 11.68 15.73
C GLN A 13 -1.28 12.96 15.34
N ALA A 14 -0.94 13.12 14.05
CA ALA A 14 -0.31 14.32 13.52
C ALA A 14 -1.19 15.56 13.73
N ALA A 15 -2.47 15.47 13.38
CA ALA A 15 -3.44 16.55 13.60
C ALA A 15 -3.58 16.93 15.08
N LYS A 16 -3.55 15.96 16.00
CA LYS A 16 -3.57 16.25 17.44
C LYS A 16 -2.31 16.94 17.95
N LYS A 17 -1.15 16.64 17.34
CA LYS A 17 0.14 17.20 17.78
C LYS A 17 0.38 18.60 17.24
N TYR A 18 0.16 18.79 15.94
CA TYR A 18 0.49 20.02 15.24
C TYR A 18 -0.70 20.98 15.12
N ASP A 19 -1.93 20.48 15.29
CA ASP A 19 -3.17 21.26 15.15
C ASP A 19 -3.15 22.09 13.86
N LYS A 20 -3.36 23.41 13.94
CA LYS A 20 -3.34 24.31 12.78
C LYS A 20 -1.98 24.37 12.07
N ALA A 21 -0.89 24.05 12.76
CA ALA A 21 0.45 24.08 12.17
C ALA A 21 0.75 22.84 11.31
N LEU A 22 -0.15 21.84 11.26
CA LEU A 22 0.05 20.64 10.45
C LEU A 22 0.28 20.95 8.97
N GLU A 23 -0.32 22.02 8.45
CA GLU A 23 -0.13 22.46 7.06
C GLU A 23 1.32 22.84 6.75
N ASN A 24 2.13 23.15 7.75
CA ASN A 24 3.55 23.46 7.56
C ASN A 24 4.44 22.20 7.55
N GLU A 25 3.93 21.06 8.02
CA GLU A 25 4.64 19.77 8.04
C GLU A 25 4.47 19.03 6.70
N GLN A 26 5.00 19.64 5.63
CA GLN A 26 4.79 19.19 4.25
C GLN A 26 5.35 17.79 4.00
N GLU A 27 6.50 17.45 4.57
CA GLU A 27 7.10 16.13 4.45
C GLU A 27 6.21 15.06 5.09
N LEU A 28 5.62 15.35 6.26
CA LEU A 28 4.67 14.45 6.92
C LEU A 28 3.43 14.23 6.06
N LEU A 29 2.85 15.31 5.55
CA LEU A 29 1.69 15.27 4.65
C LEU A 29 2.01 14.50 3.37
N ALA A 30 3.21 14.68 2.80
CA ALA A 30 3.66 13.95 1.62
C ALA A 30 3.76 12.44 1.89
N ARG A 31 4.32 12.01 3.04
CA ARG A 31 4.34 10.59 3.41
C ARG A 31 2.94 10.00 3.57
N ILE A 32 2.02 10.74 4.19
CA ILE A 32 0.63 10.29 4.35
C ILE A 32 -0.06 10.21 2.98
N ALA A 33 0.18 11.19 2.09
CA ALA A 33 -0.34 11.18 0.73
C ALA A 33 0.19 9.99 -0.08
N ASP A 34 1.49 9.69 0.00
CA ASP A 34 2.11 8.52 -0.62
C ASP A 34 1.44 7.22 -0.17
N MET A 35 1.15 7.09 1.13
CA MET A 35 0.40 5.95 1.66
C MET A 35 -1.01 5.87 1.05
N MET A 36 -1.75 6.99 1.02
CA MET A 36 -3.11 7.02 0.49
C MET A 36 -3.16 6.66 -1.00
N MET A 37 -2.21 7.16 -1.80
CA MET A 37 -2.10 6.84 -3.23
C MET A 37 -1.86 5.34 -3.45
N ALA A 38 -0.91 4.75 -2.73
CA ALA A 38 -0.60 3.33 -2.83
C ALA A 38 -1.80 2.44 -2.42
N ILE A 39 -2.49 2.83 -1.35
CA ILE A 39 -3.70 2.15 -0.87
C ILE A 39 -4.80 2.22 -1.93
N PHE A 40 -5.08 3.41 -2.46
CA PHE A 40 -6.14 3.61 -3.45
C PHE A 40 -5.91 2.79 -4.71
N ALA A 41 -4.68 2.79 -5.23
CA ALA A 41 -4.32 2.03 -6.41
C ALA A 41 -4.41 0.51 -6.16
N ALA A 42 -3.93 0.02 -5.02
CA ALA A 42 -4.00 -1.40 -4.68
C ALA A 42 -5.45 -1.88 -4.56
N GLU A 43 -6.30 -1.13 -3.85
CA GLU A 43 -7.71 -1.50 -3.71
C GLU A 43 -8.47 -1.42 -5.02
N SER A 44 -8.20 -0.42 -5.86
CA SER A 44 -8.80 -0.30 -7.18
C SER A 44 -8.46 -1.52 -8.05
N ALA A 45 -7.19 -1.98 -8.04
CA ALA A 45 -6.76 -3.18 -8.75
C ALA A 45 -7.45 -4.45 -8.21
N ILE A 46 -7.54 -4.60 -6.89
CA ILE A 46 -8.20 -5.73 -6.23
C ILE A 46 -9.70 -5.76 -6.57
N LEU A 47 -10.39 -4.63 -6.45
CA LEU A 47 -11.83 -4.53 -6.72
C LEU A 47 -12.15 -4.76 -8.20
N ARG A 48 -11.32 -4.24 -9.12
CA ARG A 48 -11.45 -4.54 -10.55
C ARG A 48 -11.31 -6.03 -10.82
N THR A 49 -10.31 -6.67 -10.21
CA THR A 49 -10.08 -8.12 -10.34
C THR A 49 -11.26 -8.92 -9.80
N ALA A 50 -11.75 -8.58 -8.60
CA ALA A 50 -12.90 -9.23 -7.98
C ALA A 50 -14.17 -9.11 -8.85
N LYS A 51 -14.39 -7.94 -9.45
CA LYS A 51 -15.53 -7.71 -10.37
C LYS A 51 -15.44 -8.58 -11.62
N LEU A 52 -14.26 -8.74 -12.21
CA LEU A 52 -14.05 -9.62 -13.38
C LEU A 52 -14.29 -11.08 -13.03
N HIS A 53 -13.74 -11.52 -11.89
CA HIS A 53 -13.93 -12.87 -11.38
C HIS A 53 -15.42 -13.18 -11.11
N ALA A 54 -16.12 -12.26 -10.44
CA ALA A 54 -17.56 -12.39 -10.17
C ALA A 54 -18.42 -12.41 -11.44
N ALA A 55 -17.93 -11.83 -12.54
CA ALA A 55 -18.58 -11.86 -13.85
C ALA A 55 -18.25 -13.13 -14.66
N GLY A 56 -17.54 -14.11 -14.08
CA GLY A 56 -17.14 -15.36 -14.75
C GLY A 56 -16.09 -15.18 -15.84
N LYS A 57 -15.38 -14.04 -15.87
CA LYS A 57 -14.31 -13.78 -16.84
C LYS A 57 -12.99 -14.36 -16.35
N ASP A 58 -12.12 -14.72 -17.30
CA ASP A 58 -10.73 -15.03 -16.99
C ASP A 58 -10.08 -13.82 -16.31
N SER A 59 -9.60 -14.06 -15.09
CA SER A 59 -9.07 -13.05 -14.19
C SER A 59 -7.71 -13.44 -13.63
N GLU A 60 -7.09 -14.53 -14.10
CA GLU A 60 -5.82 -15.02 -13.53
C GLU A 60 -4.71 -13.98 -13.64
N LEU A 61 -4.57 -13.37 -14.82
CA LEU A 61 -3.61 -12.30 -15.04
C LEU A 61 -3.90 -11.06 -14.18
N PHE A 62 -5.18 -10.71 -14.02
CA PHE A 62 -5.60 -9.60 -13.16
C PHE A 62 -5.27 -9.87 -11.69
N GLN A 63 -5.44 -11.12 -11.23
CA GLN A 63 -5.05 -11.55 -9.89
C GLN A 63 -3.55 -11.44 -9.70
N ALA A 64 -2.75 -11.89 -10.67
CA ALA A 64 -1.30 -11.78 -10.60
C ALA A 64 -0.82 -10.32 -10.53
N LEU A 65 -1.39 -9.44 -11.38
CA LEU A 65 -1.13 -8.00 -11.37
C LEU A 65 -1.51 -7.35 -10.03
N ALA A 66 -2.73 -7.61 -9.55
CA ALA A 66 -3.24 -7.02 -8.32
C ALA A 66 -2.44 -7.47 -7.09
N GLN A 67 -2.10 -8.77 -7.00
CA GLN A 67 -1.29 -9.30 -5.91
C GLN A 67 0.13 -8.75 -5.92
N ALA A 68 0.77 -8.67 -7.10
CA ALA A 68 2.11 -8.11 -7.22
C ALA A 68 2.14 -6.63 -6.81
N TYR A 69 1.14 -5.84 -7.23
CA TYR A 69 1.01 -4.44 -6.84
C TYR A 69 0.71 -4.30 -5.34
N ALA A 70 -0.23 -5.07 -4.80
CA ALA A 70 -0.61 -5.02 -3.39
C ALA A 70 0.57 -5.33 -2.46
N ALA A 71 1.41 -6.31 -2.80
CA ALA A 71 2.63 -6.60 -2.07
C ALA A 71 3.58 -5.39 -2.04
N GLY A 72 3.83 -4.76 -3.20
CA GLY A 72 4.63 -3.54 -3.26
C GLY A 72 4.02 -2.34 -2.53
N ALA A 73 2.69 -2.22 -2.52
CA ALA A 73 1.98 -1.16 -1.81
C ALA A 73 2.14 -1.29 -0.29
N VAL A 74 2.13 -2.51 0.25
CA VAL A 74 2.40 -2.75 1.68
C VAL A 74 3.79 -2.26 2.07
N GLU A 75 4.82 -2.55 1.27
CA GLU A 75 6.19 -2.07 1.51
C GLU A 75 6.27 -0.55 1.50
N LYS A 76 5.72 0.08 0.46
CA LYS A 76 5.70 1.55 0.33
C LYS A 76 5.00 2.19 1.52
N CYS A 77 3.81 1.72 1.87
CA CYS A 77 3.07 2.24 3.00
C CYS A 77 3.83 2.06 4.32
N THR A 78 4.52 0.93 4.50
CA THR A 78 5.29 0.63 5.71
C THR A 78 6.52 1.53 5.82
N ALA A 79 7.22 1.79 4.72
CA ALA A 79 8.32 2.74 4.68
C ALA A 79 7.84 4.16 5.00
N SER A 80 6.80 4.65 4.32
CA SER A 80 6.24 5.99 4.55
C SER A 80 5.70 6.16 5.97
N ALA A 81 5.03 5.13 6.52
CA ALA A 81 4.54 5.16 7.90
C ALA A 81 5.68 5.24 8.92
N ARG A 82 6.79 4.53 8.69
CA ARG A 82 7.97 4.57 9.56
C ARG A 82 8.58 5.98 9.57
N GLU A 83 8.76 6.59 8.41
CA GLU A 83 9.28 7.96 8.28
C GLU A 83 8.35 8.97 8.97
N ALA A 84 7.04 8.89 8.68
CA ALA A 84 6.04 9.77 9.28
C ALA A 84 6.00 9.68 10.81
N LEU A 85 5.97 8.47 11.37
CA LEU A 85 5.94 8.28 12.83
C LEU A 85 7.22 8.76 13.50
N SER A 86 8.38 8.51 12.88
CA SER A 86 9.68 8.88 13.46
C SER A 86 9.91 10.39 13.52
N LEU A 87 9.18 11.16 12.70
CA LEU A 87 9.22 12.63 12.74
C LEU A 87 8.69 13.17 14.08
N PHE A 88 7.63 12.56 14.62
CA PHE A 88 6.85 13.22 15.67
C PHE A 88 6.50 12.35 16.89
N VAL A 89 6.74 11.04 16.85
CA VAL A 89 6.60 10.11 17.98
C VAL A 89 7.99 9.71 18.46
N GLN A 90 8.21 9.61 19.77
CA GLN A 90 9.51 9.28 20.35
C GLN A 90 9.40 8.23 21.46
N GLY A 91 10.55 7.68 21.86
CA GLY A 91 10.68 6.76 22.98
C GLY A 91 9.88 5.46 22.82
N GLU A 92 9.38 4.94 23.95
CA GLU A 92 8.64 3.67 23.99
C GLU A 92 7.40 3.68 23.09
N ALA A 93 6.72 4.83 22.98
CA ALA A 93 5.56 4.99 22.11
C ALA A 93 5.91 4.74 20.63
N LEU A 94 7.06 5.25 20.16
CA LEU A 94 7.53 5.01 18.80
C LEU A 94 7.81 3.51 18.59
N HIS A 95 8.56 2.88 19.51
CA HIS A 95 8.89 1.46 19.41
C HIS A 95 7.63 0.58 19.33
N LYS A 96 6.62 0.86 20.15
CA LYS A 96 5.35 0.14 20.13
C LYS A 96 4.61 0.28 18.80
N GLN A 97 4.57 1.49 18.23
CA GLN A 97 3.89 1.73 16.95
C GLN A 97 4.65 1.10 15.78
N LEU A 98 5.99 1.15 15.78
CA LEU A 98 6.81 0.47 14.77
C LEU A 98 6.67 -1.07 14.85
N ALA A 99 6.58 -1.63 16.06
CA ALA A 99 6.33 -3.06 16.23
C ALA A 99 4.93 -3.47 15.72
N ALA A 100 3.91 -2.62 15.90
CA ALA A 100 2.59 -2.86 15.34
C ALA A 100 2.59 -2.77 13.81
N LEU A 101 3.34 -1.82 13.25
CA LEU A 101 3.50 -1.65 11.81
C LEU A 101 4.14 -2.87 11.15
N ALA A 102 5.18 -3.45 11.76
CA ALA A 102 5.85 -4.66 11.27
C ALA A 102 4.91 -5.87 11.15
N LYS A 103 3.84 -5.94 11.95
CA LYS A 103 2.86 -7.04 11.90
C LYS A 103 1.88 -6.94 10.72
N ILE A 104 1.84 -5.82 10.00
CA ILE A 104 0.96 -5.65 8.84
C ILE A 104 1.42 -6.53 7.67
N GLN A 105 2.72 -6.84 7.60
CA GLN A 105 3.28 -7.83 6.68
C GLN A 105 3.05 -9.25 7.24
N SER A 106 1.89 -9.85 6.99
CA SER A 106 1.59 -11.16 7.57
C SER A 106 1.82 -12.36 6.64
N GLN A 107 1.89 -12.16 5.31
CA GLN A 107 2.17 -13.27 4.40
C GLN A 107 3.19 -12.90 3.32
N PRO A 108 4.31 -13.65 3.21
CA PRO A 108 5.26 -13.46 2.14
C PRO A 108 4.60 -13.85 0.81
N VAL A 109 4.47 -12.87 -0.09
CA VAL A 109 4.00 -13.11 -1.45
C VAL A 109 5.21 -13.34 -2.35
N ASN A 110 5.19 -14.42 -3.13
CA ASN A 110 6.22 -14.68 -4.14
C ASN A 110 6.06 -13.71 -5.33
N SER A 111 6.45 -12.45 -5.13
CA SER A 111 6.33 -11.40 -6.14
C SER A 111 7.16 -11.67 -7.39
N ILE A 112 8.22 -12.51 -7.30
CA ILE A 112 9.02 -12.92 -8.46
C ILE A 112 8.20 -13.80 -9.38
N ALA A 113 7.52 -14.82 -8.84
CA ALA A 113 6.65 -15.70 -9.63
C ALA A 113 5.52 -14.90 -10.30
N LEU A 114 4.85 -14.03 -9.54
CA LEU A 114 3.79 -13.17 -10.07
C LEU A 114 4.29 -12.26 -11.20
N ARG A 115 5.46 -11.63 -11.03
CA ARG A 115 6.06 -10.78 -12.07
C ARG A 115 6.46 -11.57 -13.32
N ARG A 116 6.89 -12.83 -13.18
CA ARG A 116 7.17 -13.70 -14.33
C ARG A 116 5.89 -14.02 -15.11
N THR A 117 4.81 -14.40 -14.44
CA THR A 117 3.50 -14.61 -15.08
C THR A 117 3.03 -13.37 -15.85
N VAL A 118 3.21 -12.18 -15.28
CA VAL A 118 2.87 -10.92 -15.96
C VAL A 118 3.80 -10.68 -17.16
N ALA A 119 5.10 -10.93 -17.03
CA ALA A 119 6.05 -10.77 -18.12
C ALA A 119 5.73 -11.69 -19.31
N ASP A 120 5.39 -12.95 -19.05
CA ASP A 120 5.00 -13.90 -20.10
C ASP A 120 3.77 -13.41 -20.88
N ALA A 121 2.79 -12.85 -20.17
CA ALA A 121 1.60 -12.25 -20.80
C ALA A 121 1.94 -11.02 -21.65
N VAL A 122 2.81 -10.13 -21.15
CA VAL A 122 3.30 -8.94 -21.88
C VAL A 122 4.03 -9.36 -23.16
N LEU A 123 4.92 -10.36 -23.07
CA LEU A 123 5.70 -10.84 -24.21
C LEU A 123 4.81 -11.48 -25.28
N LYS A 124 3.77 -12.21 -24.88
CA LYS A 124 2.82 -12.85 -25.81
C LYS A 124 2.06 -11.84 -26.68
N VAL A 125 1.76 -10.65 -26.16
CA VAL A 125 1.02 -9.61 -26.89
C VAL A 125 1.89 -8.45 -27.36
N THR A 126 3.19 -8.44 -27.03
CA THR A 126 4.12 -7.33 -27.32
C THR A 126 3.56 -5.97 -26.88
N GLY A 127 2.97 -5.92 -25.68
CA GLY A 127 2.24 -4.74 -25.21
C GLY A 127 1.56 -4.94 -23.86
N TYR A 128 0.61 -4.05 -23.54
CA TYR A 128 -0.16 -4.15 -22.31
C TYR A 128 -1.16 -5.31 -22.39
N PRO A 129 -1.10 -6.32 -21.50
CA PRO A 129 -1.79 -7.60 -21.70
C PRO A 129 -3.25 -7.61 -21.22
N VAL A 130 -3.76 -6.49 -20.71
CA VAL A 130 -5.12 -6.35 -20.22
C VAL A 130 -5.82 -5.20 -20.95
N VAL A 131 -6.24 -5.49 -22.19
CA VAL A 131 -7.06 -4.63 -23.05
C VAL A 131 -8.43 -5.27 -23.25
#